data_AF-A0A5B1QA81-F1
#
_entry.id   AF-A0A5B1QA81-F1
#
_cell.length_a   1.000
_cell.length_b   1.000
_cell.length_c   1.000
_cell.angle_alpha   90.00
_cell.angle_beta   90.00
_cell.angle_gamma   90.00
#
_symmetry.space_group_name_H-M   'P 1'
#
loop_
_entity.id
_entity.type
_entity.pdbx_description
1 polymer ?
#
loop_
_entity_poly.entity_id
_entity_poly.type
_entity_poly.pdbx_seq_one_letter_code
_entity_poly.pdbx_strand_id
1 'polypeptide(L)'
;MLLRQFPRLYRSIVTDSHLSPSTALSIVPVSPSPPLSRDAHTTSQSISDPPHPAASASASAPNPDSQTISLTPLANTPPSQPPSHTDSQSNAQSNLPAPPTQASGSGAATTSQGYHNPPFDTHHFFTALEQTFPTPTARSLMRATRALLVDRIGRVKRGGLTTKDLDNQAYLFRAAMSELRNEITMRSKTESASLRTQAAGLRREVDALDAKMKEDLATLKHEIQMDVDSRKNESKNEAKTIDIEIEGLLNKSLVTLYDLRSDMEEVKWDNMRKSVATLSAFLVVIVLSMELRPKSKPAPPPNPTPSVVLPHDPQPDFEGSEKMENLT
;
A
#
# COMPACT_ATOMS: atom_id res chain seq x y z
N MET A 1 -12.15 -49.73 -23.17
CA MET A 1 -13.35 -48.92 -23.47
C MET A 1 -14.06 -48.62 -22.16
N LEU A 2 -14.47 -47.35 -21.93
CA LEU A 2 -15.49 -46.93 -20.94
C LEU A 2 -15.12 -47.19 -19.44
N LEU A 3 -15.45 -46.37 -18.44
CA LEU A 3 -16.05 -45.02 -18.36
C LEU A 3 -15.70 -44.44 -16.98
N ARG A 4 -15.22 -43.18 -16.85
CA ARG A 4 -15.39 -42.39 -15.61
C ARG A 4 -15.60 -40.90 -15.91
N GLN A 5 -16.53 -40.31 -15.18
CA GLN A 5 -17.11 -38.99 -15.40
C GLN A 5 -16.29 -37.86 -14.78
N PHE A 6 -16.32 -36.69 -15.43
CA PHE A 6 -16.01 -35.40 -14.82
C PHE A 6 -17.24 -34.48 -14.94
N PRO A 7 -17.66 -33.78 -13.87
CA PRO A 7 -18.67 -32.74 -13.96
C PRO A 7 -18.06 -31.43 -14.49
N ARG A 8 -18.64 -30.86 -15.55
CA ARG A 8 -18.39 -29.46 -15.94
C ARG A 8 -19.33 -28.55 -15.16
N LEU A 9 -18.80 -27.45 -14.61
CA LEU A 9 -19.60 -26.30 -14.20
C LEU A 9 -19.23 -25.11 -15.08
N TYR A 10 -20.11 -24.80 -16.04
CA TYR A 10 -20.18 -23.48 -16.66
C TYR A 10 -21.09 -22.61 -15.79
N ARG A 11 -20.67 -21.39 -15.47
CA ARG A 11 -21.56 -20.33 -14.95
C ARG A 11 -21.52 -19.16 -15.93
N SER A 12 -22.63 -18.87 -16.58
CA SER A 12 -22.76 -17.70 -17.45
C SER A 12 -22.86 -16.42 -16.63
N ILE A 13 -22.43 -15.32 -17.23
CA ILE A 13 -22.61 -13.96 -16.72
C ILE A 13 -23.86 -13.42 -17.41
N VAL A 14 -24.86 -12.99 -16.63
CA VAL A 14 -26.00 -12.24 -17.14
C VAL A 14 -25.82 -10.79 -16.71
N THR A 15 -25.61 -9.92 -17.70
CA THR A 15 -25.76 -8.48 -17.57
C THR A 15 -27.25 -8.15 -17.66
N ASP A 16 -27.76 -7.36 -16.72
CA ASP A 16 -29.08 -6.76 -16.88
C ASP A 16 -29.03 -5.27 -16.48
N SER A 17 -29.70 -4.44 -17.27
CA SER A 17 -29.60 -2.99 -17.20
C SER A 17 -30.96 -2.38 -17.53
N HIS A 18 -31.58 -1.69 -16.57
CA HIS A 18 -32.87 -1.05 -16.78
C HIS A 18 -32.94 0.33 -16.13
N LEU A 19 -33.54 1.31 -16.82
CA LEU A 19 -33.74 2.67 -16.35
C LEU A 19 -35.09 2.83 -15.61
N SER A 20 -35.13 3.79 -14.69
CA SER A 20 -36.21 4.78 -14.37
C SER A 20 -37.67 4.50 -14.79
N PRO A 21 -38.66 4.83 -13.94
CA PRO A 21 -39.03 6.26 -13.79
C PRO A 21 -39.41 6.77 -12.38
N SER A 22 -39.51 8.10 -12.32
CA SER A 22 -39.80 8.96 -11.17
C SER A 22 -41.21 8.81 -10.58
N THR A 23 -41.33 9.01 -9.26
CA THR A 23 -42.52 9.65 -8.67
C THR A 23 -42.07 10.61 -7.56
N ALA A 24 -42.49 11.88 -7.64
CA ALA A 24 -42.21 12.88 -6.63
C ALA A 24 -43.29 12.89 -5.53
N LEU A 25 -42.89 13.07 -4.27
CA LEU A 25 -43.79 13.54 -3.22
C LEU A 25 -43.04 14.47 -2.26
N SER A 26 -43.64 15.63 -2.03
CA SER A 26 -43.15 16.71 -1.16
C SER A 26 -43.51 16.44 0.29
N ILE A 27 -42.60 16.75 1.23
CA ILE A 27 -42.87 17.25 2.59
C ILE A 27 -41.56 17.80 3.18
N VAL A 28 -41.64 18.97 3.81
CA VAL A 28 -40.52 19.62 4.55
C VAL A 28 -40.91 19.70 6.06
N PRO A 29 -40.04 20.14 6.98
CA PRO A 29 -39.50 19.28 8.03
C PRO A 29 -40.15 19.50 9.41
N VAL A 30 -39.90 18.58 10.35
CA VAL A 30 -40.10 18.81 11.79
C VAL A 30 -38.74 18.90 12.49
N SER A 31 -38.57 19.98 13.25
CA SER A 31 -37.44 20.25 14.13
C SER A 31 -37.80 19.91 15.58
N PRO A 32 -36.83 19.48 16.41
CA PRO A 32 -36.86 19.75 17.85
C PRO A 32 -35.74 20.71 18.26
N SER A 33 -36.10 21.72 19.04
CA SER A 33 -35.22 22.68 19.72
C SER A 33 -34.60 22.10 21.01
N PRO A 34 -33.52 22.72 21.55
CA PRO A 34 -32.78 22.18 22.69
C PRO A 34 -33.36 22.60 24.06
N PRO A 35 -33.10 21.85 25.15
CA PRO A 35 -33.31 22.31 26.52
C PRO A 35 -32.12 23.14 27.03
N LEU A 36 -32.40 24.17 27.84
CA LEU A 36 -31.43 25.06 28.47
C LEU A 36 -31.98 25.45 29.86
N SER A 37 -31.10 25.62 30.87
CA SER A 37 -31.42 26.05 32.27
C SER A 37 -31.88 24.91 33.22
N ARG A 38 -31.71 24.90 34.57
CA ARG A 38 -30.95 25.70 35.58
C ARG A 38 -31.34 25.13 36.99
N ASP A 39 -30.61 25.15 38.12
CA ASP A 39 -29.31 25.68 38.61
C ASP A 39 -28.66 24.67 39.62
N ALA A 40 -27.51 25.01 40.24
CA ALA A 40 -27.20 24.86 41.69
C ALA A 40 -25.73 24.51 42.05
N HIS A 41 -25.05 25.52 42.59
CA HIS A 41 -23.80 25.58 43.38
C HIS A 41 -23.22 24.30 44.04
N THR A 42 -21.90 24.11 43.88
CA THR A 42 -21.00 24.09 45.06
C THR A 42 -19.61 24.65 44.73
N THR A 43 -18.91 25.12 45.76
CA THR A 43 -17.65 25.86 45.66
C THR A 43 -16.44 24.99 45.97
N SER A 44 -15.39 25.07 45.14
CA SER A 44 -14.00 25.03 45.61
C SER A 44 -13.07 25.64 44.56
N GLN A 45 -12.29 26.64 44.98
CA GLN A 45 -11.23 27.27 44.19
C GLN A 45 -9.91 26.55 44.43
N SER A 46 -9.06 26.46 43.40
CA SER A 46 -7.62 26.59 43.59
C SER A 46 -6.99 27.16 42.31
N ILE A 47 -6.09 28.12 42.46
CA ILE A 47 -5.42 28.86 41.39
C ILE A 47 -3.95 28.39 41.27
N SER A 48 -3.36 28.62 40.10
CA SER A 48 -2.14 28.00 39.56
C SER A 48 -0.78 28.42 40.15
N ASP A 49 0.23 27.59 39.80
CA ASP A 49 1.67 27.92 39.55
C ASP A 49 2.58 28.33 40.74
N PRO A 50 3.94 28.30 40.62
CA PRO A 50 4.79 28.00 39.43
C PRO A 50 5.93 26.96 39.65
N PRO A 51 6.73 26.61 38.60
CA PRO A 51 8.01 25.88 38.71
C PRO A 51 9.25 26.78 38.49
N HIS A 52 10.34 26.60 39.26
CA HIS A 52 11.70 27.15 38.98
C HIS A 52 12.78 26.43 39.85
N PRO A 53 14.12 26.62 39.68
CA PRO A 53 15.07 25.50 39.59
C PRO A 53 16.29 25.57 40.55
N ALA A 54 17.14 24.53 40.54
CA ALA A 54 18.48 24.54 41.14
C ALA A 54 19.44 23.58 40.38
N ALA A 55 20.76 23.76 40.51
CA ALA A 55 21.77 23.19 39.60
C ALA A 55 22.98 22.52 40.30
N SER A 56 23.69 21.65 39.54
CA SER A 56 25.10 21.22 39.71
C SER A 56 25.47 20.38 40.96
N ALA A 57 26.30 19.33 40.94
CA ALA A 57 27.48 19.01 40.13
C ALA A 57 27.95 17.54 40.27
N SER A 58 28.76 17.04 39.30
CA SER A 58 29.91 16.10 39.41
C SER A 58 29.79 14.72 40.12
N ALA A 59 30.45 13.63 39.71
CA ALA A 59 31.26 13.30 38.52
C ALA A 59 31.55 11.77 38.45
N SER A 60 32.02 11.28 37.29
CA SER A 60 32.99 10.17 37.05
C SER A 60 32.56 9.18 35.94
N ALA A 61 33.48 8.89 35.01
CA ALA A 61 33.35 7.92 33.90
C ALA A 61 34.12 6.60 34.23
N PRO A 62 34.21 5.57 33.35
CA PRO A 62 34.95 5.67 32.07
C PRO A 62 34.32 4.96 30.84
N ASN A 63 34.83 5.36 29.66
CA ASN A 63 34.70 4.76 28.31
C ASN A 63 35.78 3.65 28.12
N PRO A 64 35.77 2.77 27.07
CA PRO A 64 35.70 3.09 25.62
C PRO A 64 34.89 2.05 24.79
N ASP A 65 34.85 1.99 23.44
CA ASP A 65 35.66 2.54 22.34
C ASP A 65 34.84 2.54 21.02
N SER A 66 35.06 3.49 20.10
CA SER A 66 34.91 3.32 18.64
C SER A 66 35.23 4.60 17.85
N GLN A 67 35.87 4.43 16.70
CA GLN A 67 36.65 5.47 16.02
C GLN A 67 35.85 6.28 15.00
N THR A 68 36.16 7.58 14.91
CA THR A 68 35.71 8.47 13.82
C THR A 68 36.89 8.73 12.89
N ILE A 69 36.68 8.60 11.57
CA ILE A 69 37.62 9.10 10.55
C ILE A 69 37.10 10.48 10.10
N SER A 70 37.91 11.50 10.27
CA SER A 70 37.66 12.85 9.73
C SER A 70 38.70 13.18 8.66
N LEU A 71 38.25 13.78 7.56
CA LEU A 71 39.10 14.51 6.61
C LEU A 71 38.59 15.95 6.50
N THR A 72 39.53 16.89 6.41
CA THR A 72 39.35 18.33 6.67
C THR A 72 38.93 19.14 5.43
N PRO A 73 38.45 20.38 5.62
CA PRO A 73 37.71 21.13 4.58
C PRO A 73 38.58 22.11 3.77
N LEU A 74 38.03 22.60 2.66
CA LEU A 74 38.42 23.86 2.04
C LEU A 74 37.18 24.69 1.66
N ALA A 75 37.33 26.01 1.62
CA ALA A 75 36.24 26.98 1.80
C ALA A 75 35.58 27.50 0.50
N ASN A 76 34.58 28.37 0.71
CA ASN A 76 33.92 29.32 -0.22
C ASN A 76 32.70 28.84 -1.02
N THR A 77 31.52 28.88 -0.39
CA THR A 77 30.28 29.46 -0.97
C THR A 77 29.28 29.77 0.15
N PRO A 78 28.54 30.90 0.14
CA PRO A 78 27.59 31.23 1.19
C PRO A 78 26.34 30.34 1.14
N PRO A 79 25.62 30.15 2.26
CA PRO A 79 24.51 29.21 2.33
C PRO A 79 23.32 29.68 1.49
N SER A 80 22.90 28.85 0.54
CA SER A 80 21.62 29.01 -0.15
C SER A 80 20.47 28.94 0.85
N GLN A 81 19.79 30.07 1.01
CA GLN A 81 18.56 30.22 1.77
C GLN A 81 17.51 29.19 1.28
N PRO A 82 16.68 28.59 2.16
CA PRO A 82 15.63 27.67 1.73
C PRO A 82 14.69 28.40 0.76
N PRO A 83 14.07 27.69 -0.20
CA PRO A 83 13.08 28.30 -1.08
C PRO A 83 11.91 28.76 -0.22
N SER A 84 11.89 30.05 0.09
CA SER A 84 10.66 30.77 0.36
C SER A 84 9.82 30.62 -0.89
N HIS A 85 8.98 29.59 -0.90
CA HIS A 85 7.85 29.53 -1.80
C HIS A 85 7.05 30.78 -1.51
N THR A 86 7.23 31.78 -2.35
CA THR A 86 6.35 32.92 -2.45
C THR A 86 5.01 32.32 -2.80
N ASP A 87 4.18 32.09 -1.78
CA ASP A 87 2.74 32.13 -1.95
C ASP A 87 2.46 33.49 -2.56
N SER A 88 2.46 33.49 -3.89
CA SER A 88 1.77 34.46 -4.70
C SER A 88 0.30 34.23 -4.38
N GLN A 89 -0.10 34.70 -3.21
CA GLN A 89 -1.42 35.25 -3.01
C GLN A 89 -1.55 36.27 -4.12
N SER A 90 -2.13 35.81 -5.23
CA SER A 90 -2.90 36.66 -6.08
C SER A 90 -3.92 37.30 -5.14
N ASN A 91 -3.56 38.49 -4.69
CA ASN A 91 -4.50 39.55 -4.38
C ASN A 91 -5.29 39.78 -5.67
N ALA A 92 -6.21 38.86 -5.95
CA ALA A 92 -7.55 39.22 -6.36
C ALA A 92 -8.08 40.11 -5.23
N GLN A 93 -7.62 41.37 -5.24
CA GLN A 93 -8.35 42.47 -4.68
C GLN A 93 -9.72 42.36 -5.32
N SER A 94 -10.63 41.76 -4.56
CA SER A 94 -12.04 41.79 -4.84
C SER A 94 -12.44 43.25 -4.72
N ASN A 95 -12.26 43.99 -5.81
CA ASN A 95 -12.78 45.34 -6.03
C ASN A 95 -14.31 45.27 -6.19
N LEU A 96 -14.96 44.52 -5.29
CA LEU A 96 -16.38 44.62 -5.04
C LEU A 96 -16.55 45.84 -4.14
N PRO A 97 -17.31 46.86 -4.59
CA PRO A 97 -17.61 48.00 -3.73
C PRO A 97 -18.24 47.51 -2.44
N ALA A 98 -17.70 47.95 -1.30
CA ALA A 98 -18.38 47.82 -0.03
C ALA A 98 -19.80 48.39 -0.15
N PRO A 99 -20.80 47.82 0.55
CA PRO A 99 -22.11 48.45 0.62
C PRO A 99 -21.90 49.90 1.09
N PRO A 100 -22.53 50.90 0.45
CA PRO A 100 -22.36 52.28 0.88
C PRO A 100 -23.01 52.45 2.25
N THR A 101 -22.20 52.35 3.30
CA THR A 101 -22.51 52.96 4.59
C THR A 101 -22.70 54.44 4.29
N GLN A 102 -23.95 54.90 4.27
CA GLN A 102 -24.23 56.31 4.01
C GLN A 102 -23.71 57.13 5.19
N ALA A 103 -22.48 57.61 5.04
CA ALA A 103 -22.03 58.77 5.79
C ALA A 103 -23.04 59.89 5.53
N SER A 104 -23.73 60.32 6.58
CA SER A 104 -24.59 61.50 6.52
C SER A 104 -23.71 62.71 6.17
N GLY A 105 -23.80 63.17 4.92
CA GLY A 105 -22.81 64.08 4.35
C GLY A 105 -23.38 64.89 3.18
N SER A 106 -24.25 65.85 3.52
CA SER A 106 -24.49 67.13 2.82
C SER A 106 -24.45 67.19 1.28
N GLY A 107 -25.51 67.72 0.65
CA GLY A 107 -25.30 68.52 -0.56
C GLY A 107 -26.35 68.49 -1.67
N ALA A 108 -27.40 67.68 -1.58
CA ALA A 108 -28.50 67.73 -2.55
C ALA A 108 -29.85 67.76 -1.83
N ALA A 109 -30.34 68.97 -1.54
CA ALA A 109 -31.74 69.18 -1.21
C ALA A 109 -32.57 69.04 -2.48
N THR A 110 -32.71 67.80 -3.00
CA THR A 110 -33.68 67.48 -4.04
C THR A 110 -35.05 67.71 -3.43
N THR A 111 -35.59 68.92 -3.63
CA THR A 111 -36.86 69.33 -3.03
C THR A 111 -37.88 68.27 -3.37
N SER A 112 -38.45 67.62 -2.34
CA SER A 112 -39.51 66.64 -2.54
C SER A 112 -40.79 67.38 -2.93
N GLN A 113 -40.82 67.85 -4.18
CA GLN A 113 -41.98 68.39 -4.89
C GLN A 113 -42.96 67.22 -5.07
N GLY A 114 -43.60 66.82 -3.96
CA GLY A 114 -44.70 65.88 -3.98
C GLY A 114 -45.76 66.46 -4.91
N TYR A 115 -46.19 65.66 -5.89
CA TYR A 115 -47.05 66.06 -6.99
C TYR A 115 -48.21 66.97 -6.53
N HIS A 116 -48.03 68.28 -6.66
CA HIS A 116 -49.06 69.26 -6.35
C HIS A 116 -50.04 69.26 -7.52
N ASN A 117 -51.35 69.17 -7.25
CA ASN A 117 -52.36 69.36 -8.30
C ASN A 117 -52.11 70.71 -9.00
N PRO A 118 -51.93 70.77 -10.33
CA PRO A 118 -51.75 72.04 -11.01
C PRO A 118 -52.96 72.94 -10.74
N PRO A 119 -52.77 74.22 -10.37
CA PRO A 119 -53.87 75.12 -10.06
C PRO A 119 -54.70 75.37 -11.32
N PHE A 120 -56.00 75.08 -11.25
CA PHE A 120 -56.96 75.37 -12.32
C PHE A 120 -57.63 76.71 -12.04
N ASP A 121 -57.22 77.75 -12.77
CA ASP A 121 -57.87 79.06 -12.70
C ASP A 121 -59.30 78.98 -13.26
N THR A 122 -60.23 78.91 -12.33
CA THR A 122 -61.65 78.79 -12.60
C THR A 122 -62.26 80.13 -13.04
N HIS A 123 -61.66 81.26 -12.65
CA HIS A 123 -62.14 82.60 -12.98
C HIS A 123 -61.76 82.95 -14.42
N HIS A 124 -60.48 82.84 -14.78
CA HIS A 124 -60.02 83.10 -16.15
C HIS A 124 -60.72 82.20 -17.17
N PHE A 125 -60.89 80.90 -16.86
CA PHE A 125 -61.63 79.98 -17.73
C PHE A 125 -63.11 80.36 -17.89
N PHE A 126 -63.76 80.82 -16.82
CA PHE A 126 -65.15 81.27 -16.87
C PHE A 126 -65.30 82.58 -17.68
N THR A 127 -64.43 83.57 -17.46
CA THR A 127 -64.43 84.84 -18.20
C THR A 127 -64.23 84.63 -19.71
N ALA A 128 -63.38 83.68 -20.11
CA ALA A 128 -63.20 83.32 -21.52
C ALA A 128 -64.46 82.66 -22.13
N LEU A 129 -65.19 81.85 -21.38
CA LEU A 129 -66.42 81.20 -21.87
C LEU A 129 -67.61 82.16 -21.97
N GLU A 130 -67.70 83.16 -21.09
CA GLU A 130 -68.79 84.15 -21.09
C GLU A 130 -68.80 85.06 -22.34
N GLN A 131 -67.65 85.19 -23.03
CA GLN A 131 -67.55 85.88 -24.32
C GLN A 131 -68.19 85.13 -25.50
N THR A 132 -68.53 83.83 -25.33
CA THR A 132 -69.03 82.98 -26.43
C THR A 132 -70.32 82.25 -26.07
N PHE A 133 -70.60 82.04 -24.78
CA PHE A 133 -71.77 81.31 -24.30
C PHE A 133 -72.52 82.09 -23.21
N PRO A 134 -73.86 81.97 -23.13
CA PRO A 134 -74.62 82.53 -22.02
C PRO A 134 -74.07 82.07 -20.66
N THR A 135 -74.03 82.99 -19.70
CA THR A 135 -73.60 82.79 -18.30
C THR A 135 -74.01 81.44 -17.66
N PRO A 136 -75.27 80.94 -17.77
CA PRO A 136 -75.62 79.61 -17.22
C PRO A 136 -74.89 78.45 -17.90
N THR A 137 -74.71 78.51 -19.22
CA THR A 137 -74.02 77.49 -20.02
C THR A 137 -72.52 77.51 -19.74
N ALA A 138 -71.89 78.70 -19.70
CA ALA A 138 -70.49 78.87 -19.32
C ALA A 138 -70.21 78.32 -17.90
N ARG A 139 -71.11 78.56 -16.94
CA ARG A 139 -71.01 78.06 -15.57
C ARG A 139 -71.12 76.53 -15.49
N SER A 140 -71.99 75.94 -16.31
CA SER A 140 -72.14 74.48 -16.40
C SER A 140 -70.88 73.83 -16.99
N LEU A 141 -70.37 74.38 -18.09
CA LEU A 141 -69.18 73.86 -18.77
C LEU A 141 -67.93 73.93 -17.89
N MET A 142 -67.72 75.05 -17.17
CA MET A 142 -66.66 75.17 -16.16
C MET A 142 -66.75 74.12 -15.05
N ARG A 143 -67.96 73.84 -14.54
CA ARG A 143 -68.14 72.80 -13.51
C ARG A 143 -67.83 71.40 -14.06
N ALA A 144 -68.22 71.13 -15.30
CA ALA A 144 -67.94 69.86 -15.98
C ALA A 144 -66.44 69.67 -16.25
N THR A 145 -65.73 70.69 -16.76
CA THR A 145 -64.28 70.60 -17.00
C THR A 145 -63.50 70.47 -15.70
N ARG A 146 -63.88 71.20 -14.63
CA ARG A 146 -63.28 71.06 -13.30
C ARG A 146 -63.47 69.65 -12.73
N ALA A 147 -64.66 69.07 -12.87
CA ALA A 147 -64.94 67.69 -12.44
C ALA A 147 -64.11 66.67 -13.23
N LEU A 148 -64.00 66.83 -14.55
CA LEU A 148 -63.19 65.97 -15.41
C LEU A 148 -61.69 66.06 -15.08
N LEU A 149 -61.17 67.26 -14.80
CA LEU A 149 -59.78 67.45 -14.35
C LEU A 149 -59.54 66.72 -13.02
N VAL A 150 -60.43 66.87 -12.04
CA VAL A 150 -60.30 66.21 -10.72
C VAL A 150 -60.32 64.68 -10.86
N ASP A 151 -61.19 64.11 -11.68
CA ASP A 151 -61.20 62.67 -11.95
C ASP A 151 -59.91 62.20 -12.66
N ARG A 152 -59.48 62.88 -13.72
CA ARG A 152 -58.29 62.51 -14.49
C ARG A 152 -57.01 62.61 -13.65
N ILE A 153 -56.84 63.70 -12.90
CA ILE A 153 -55.71 63.85 -11.98
C ILE A 153 -55.81 62.83 -10.84
N GLY A 154 -57.02 62.54 -10.35
CA GLY A 154 -57.25 61.48 -9.36
C GLY A 154 -56.86 60.08 -9.87
N ARG A 155 -57.12 59.77 -11.14
CA ARG A 155 -56.66 58.53 -11.79
C ARG A 155 -55.15 58.50 -11.97
N VAL A 156 -54.54 59.58 -12.47
CA VAL A 156 -53.07 59.68 -12.60
C VAL A 156 -52.38 59.56 -11.23
N LYS A 157 -52.94 60.14 -10.15
CA LYS A 157 -52.39 60.00 -8.79
C LYS A 157 -52.51 58.59 -8.21
N ARG A 158 -53.48 57.79 -8.67
CA ARG A 158 -53.65 56.37 -8.23
C ARG A 158 -52.80 55.39 -9.05
N GLY A 159 -52.58 55.66 -10.34
CA GLY A 159 -51.76 54.82 -11.22
C GLY A 159 -50.30 55.26 -11.38
N GLY A 160 -49.97 56.49 -10.98
CA GLY A 160 -48.62 57.03 -11.04
C GLY A 160 -47.83 56.67 -9.78
N LEU A 161 -46.66 56.07 -9.98
CA LEU A 161 -45.73 55.78 -8.89
C LEU A 161 -45.18 57.09 -8.33
N THR A 162 -45.28 57.30 -7.02
CA THR A 162 -44.65 58.47 -6.39
C THR A 162 -43.13 58.26 -6.32
N THR A 163 -42.35 59.34 -6.38
CA THR A 163 -40.88 59.26 -6.24
C THR A 163 -40.46 58.52 -4.98
N LYS A 164 -41.16 58.76 -3.85
CA LYS A 164 -40.94 58.06 -2.58
C LYS A 164 -41.11 56.55 -2.66
N ASP A 165 -42.05 56.05 -3.47
CA ASP A 165 -42.27 54.62 -3.62
C ASP A 165 -41.18 53.99 -4.51
N LEU A 166 -40.76 54.69 -5.57
CA LEU A 166 -39.61 54.29 -6.38
C LEU A 166 -38.31 54.25 -5.55
N ASP A 167 -38.08 55.26 -4.70
CA ASP A 167 -36.93 55.32 -3.78
C ASP A 167 -36.96 54.16 -2.76
N ASN A 168 -38.14 53.83 -2.22
CA ASN A 168 -38.33 52.70 -1.31
C ASN A 168 -38.08 51.35 -2.00
N GLN A 169 -38.62 51.14 -3.22
CA GLN A 169 -38.34 49.95 -4.02
C GLN A 169 -36.85 49.83 -4.36
N ALA A 170 -36.18 50.94 -4.70
CA ALA A 170 -34.74 50.97 -4.95
C ALA A 170 -33.92 50.63 -3.70
N TYR A 171 -34.36 51.06 -2.50
CA TYR A 171 -33.75 50.68 -1.24
C TYR A 171 -33.88 49.18 -0.97
N LEU A 172 -35.09 48.62 -1.10
CA LEU A 172 -35.35 47.18 -0.92
C LEU A 172 -34.54 46.32 -1.90
N PHE A 173 -34.49 46.73 -3.18
CA PHE A 173 -33.66 46.04 -4.18
C PHE A 173 -32.16 46.12 -3.82
N ARG A 174 -31.67 47.26 -3.33
CA ARG A 174 -30.27 47.41 -2.93
C ARG A 174 -29.93 46.61 -1.67
N ALA A 175 -30.87 46.47 -0.74
CA ALA A 175 -30.76 45.59 0.43
C ALA A 175 -30.65 44.12 -0.02
N ALA A 176 -31.59 43.63 -0.83
CA ALA A 176 -31.57 42.26 -1.38
C ALA A 176 -30.30 41.97 -2.20
N MET A 177 -29.83 42.93 -3.00
CA MET A 177 -28.55 42.81 -3.74
C MET A 177 -27.30 42.89 -2.86
N SER A 178 -27.41 43.40 -1.63
CA SER A 178 -26.33 43.35 -0.63
C SER A 178 -26.34 42.02 0.11
N GLU A 179 -27.53 41.53 0.45
CA GLU A 179 -27.76 40.21 1.07
C GLU A 179 -27.28 39.08 0.16
N LEU A 180 -27.70 39.06 -1.11
CA LEU A 180 -27.26 38.07 -2.11
C LEU A 180 -25.74 38.08 -2.32
N ARG A 181 -25.11 39.26 -2.37
CA ARG A 181 -23.63 39.35 -2.46
C ARG A 181 -22.95 38.79 -1.22
N ASN A 182 -23.48 39.09 -0.04
CA ASN A 182 -22.95 38.57 1.22
C ASN A 182 -23.12 37.05 1.27
N GLU A 183 -24.29 36.52 0.90
CA GLU A 183 -24.58 35.09 0.86
C GLU A 183 -23.67 34.34 -0.11
N ILE A 184 -23.49 34.82 -1.35
CA ILE A 184 -22.56 34.22 -2.32
C ILE A 184 -21.13 34.21 -1.76
N THR A 185 -20.68 35.32 -1.16
CA THR A 185 -19.34 35.43 -0.56
C THR A 185 -19.17 34.48 0.62
N MET A 186 -20.19 34.35 1.48
CA MET A 186 -20.25 33.40 2.60
C MET A 186 -20.19 31.95 2.11
N ARG A 187 -21.08 31.57 1.18
CA ARG A 187 -21.14 30.23 0.59
C ARG A 187 -19.82 29.84 -0.06
N SER A 188 -19.23 30.71 -0.89
CA SER A 188 -17.92 30.46 -1.52
C SER A 188 -16.78 30.28 -0.51
N LYS A 189 -16.76 31.07 0.58
CA LYS A 189 -15.79 30.89 1.68
C LYS A 189 -15.98 29.55 2.40
N THR A 190 -17.23 29.18 2.71
CA THR A 190 -17.56 27.91 3.37
C THR A 190 -17.22 26.71 2.49
N GLU A 191 -17.54 26.76 1.20
CA GLU A 191 -17.18 25.74 0.21
C GLU A 191 -15.66 25.60 0.08
N SER A 192 -14.94 26.72 -0.03
CA SER A 192 -13.47 26.73 -0.04
C SER A 192 -12.85 26.14 1.22
N ALA A 193 -13.45 26.36 2.40
CA ALA A 193 -13.01 25.74 3.65
C ALA A 193 -13.31 24.24 3.71
N SER A 194 -14.48 23.82 3.21
CA SER A 194 -14.86 22.41 3.06
C SER A 194 -13.88 21.67 2.14
N LEU A 195 -13.62 22.20 0.94
CA LEU A 195 -12.69 21.61 -0.02
C LEU A 195 -11.26 21.50 0.53
N ARG A 196 -10.75 22.52 1.24
CA ARG A 196 -9.45 22.45 1.93
C ARG A 196 -9.43 21.36 3.00
N THR A 197 -10.53 21.19 3.75
CA THR A 197 -10.65 20.16 4.79
C THR A 197 -10.67 18.76 4.17
N GLN A 198 -11.44 18.55 3.10
CA GLN A 198 -11.48 17.30 2.35
C GLN A 198 -10.13 16.96 1.71
N ALA A 199 -9.46 17.92 1.06
CA ALA A 199 -8.13 17.74 0.49
C ALA A 199 -7.08 17.38 1.56
N ALA A 200 -7.16 18.00 2.74
CA ALA A 200 -6.29 17.66 3.86
C ALA A 200 -6.64 16.29 4.50
N GLY A 201 -7.89 15.84 4.42
CA GLY A 201 -8.31 14.48 4.78
C GLY A 201 -7.70 13.46 3.82
N LEU A 202 -7.98 13.60 2.52
CA LEU A 202 -7.47 12.73 1.47
C LEU A 202 -5.94 12.64 1.46
N ARG A 203 -5.23 13.75 1.74
CA ARG A 203 -3.77 13.72 1.86
C ARG A 203 -3.30 12.81 2.99
N ARG A 204 -3.93 12.87 4.16
CA ARG A 204 -3.61 11.97 5.29
C ARG A 204 -3.94 10.51 4.97
N GLU A 205 -5.01 10.25 4.20
CA GLU A 205 -5.35 8.90 3.73
C GLU A 205 -4.29 8.35 2.76
N VAL A 206 -3.78 9.20 1.84
CA VAL A 206 -2.67 8.84 0.94
C VAL A 206 -1.38 8.57 1.73
N ASP A 207 -1.03 9.45 2.67
CA ASP A 207 0.17 9.30 3.51
C ASP A 207 0.08 8.03 4.38
N ALA A 208 -1.11 7.72 4.92
CA ALA A 208 -1.37 6.49 5.69
C ALA A 208 -1.34 5.22 4.81
N LEU A 209 -1.84 5.30 3.57
CA LEU A 209 -1.81 4.18 2.63
C LEU A 209 -0.38 3.88 2.14
N ASP A 210 0.44 4.91 1.89
CA ASP A 210 1.85 4.76 1.56
C ASP A 210 2.66 4.14 2.72
N ALA A 211 2.41 4.60 3.96
CA ALA A 211 3.00 4.00 5.15
C ALA A 211 2.62 2.52 5.29
N LYS A 212 1.33 2.19 5.16
CA LYS A 212 0.85 0.80 5.20
C LYS A 212 1.45 -0.05 4.08
N MET A 213 1.48 0.44 2.84
CA MET A 213 2.05 -0.30 1.72
C MET A 213 3.54 -0.60 1.92
N LYS A 214 4.28 0.30 2.57
CA LYS A 214 5.69 0.06 2.94
C LYS A 214 5.84 -0.98 4.05
N GLU A 215 4.94 -0.99 5.03
CA GLU A 215 4.88 -2.01 6.09
C GLU A 215 4.52 -3.40 5.52
N ASP A 216 3.46 -3.48 4.71
CA ASP A 216 3.01 -4.69 4.03
C ASP A 216 4.15 -5.25 3.13
N LEU A 217 4.84 -4.38 2.37
CA LEU A 217 5.98 -4.77 1.52
C LEU A 217 7.20 -5.22 2.33
N ALA A 218 7.51 -4.56 3.45
CA ALA A 218 8.60 -4.95 4.34
C ALA A 218 8.32 -6.31 5.00
N THR A 219 7.08 -6.53 5.42
CA THR A 219 6.60 -7.79 6.00
C THR A 219 6.69 -8.93 4.97
N LEU A 220 6.12 -8.74 3.77
CA LEU A 220 6.18 -9.72 2.69
C LEU A 220 7.63 -10.03 2.26
N LYS A 221 8.51 -9.01 2.21
CA LYS A 221 9.93 -9.21 1.94
C LYS A 221 10.59 -10.07 3.02
N HIS A 222 10.27 -9.84 4.29
CA HIS A 222 10.82 -10.61 5.40
C HIS A 222 10.31 -12.06 5.39
N GLU A 223 9.01 -12.27 5.13
CA GLU A 223 8.39 -13.58 4.97
C GLU A 223 9.04 -14.38 3.83
N ILE A 224 9.17 -13.78 2.63
CA ILE A 224 9.86 -14.41 1.49
C ILE A 224 11.32 -14.73 1.83
N GLN A 225 12.03 -13.85 2.53
CA GLN A 225 13.41 -14.10 2.92
C GLN A 225 13.52 -15.26 3.92
N MET A 226 12.61 -15.32 4.91
CA MET A 226 12.52 -16.41 5.87
C MET A 226 12.21 -17.75 5.18
N ASP A 227 11.27 -17.77 4.23
CA ASP A 227 10.93 -18.96 3.44
C ASP A 227 12.09 -19.44 2.57
N VAL A 228 12.82 -18.52 1.93
CA VAL A 228 14.00 -18.83 1.11
C VAL A 228 15.14 -19.38 1.97
N ASP A 229 15.44 -18.75 3.10
CA ASP A 229 16.48 -19.23 4.01
C ASP A 229 16.08 -20.54 4.71
N SER A 230 14.79 -20.74 5.01
CA SER A 230 14.22 -22.00 5.51
C SER A 230 14.40 -23.15 4.51
N ARG A 231 13.93 -22.99 3.26
CA ARG A 231 14.11 -23.98 2.18
C ARG A 231 15.58 -24.27 1.88
N LYS A 232 16.44 -23.24 1.95
CA LYS A 232 17.89 -23.37 1.78
C LYS A 232 18.54 -24.11 2.93
N ASN A 233 18.03 -23.98 4.15
CA ASN A 233 18.48 -24.75 5.30
C ASN A 233 17.98 -26.20 5.24
N GLU A 234 16.72 -26.42 4.85
CA GLU A 234 16.12 -27.73 4.61
C GLU A 234 16.92 -28.52 3.56
N SER A 235 17.14 -27.95 2.36
CA SER A 235 17.93 -28.58 1.30
C SER A 235 19.38 -28.87 1.71
N LYS A 236 20.01 -27.99 2.53
CA LYS A 236 21.34 -28.27 3.12
C LYS A 236 21.30 -29.39 4.16
N ASN A 237 20.22 -29.52 4.92
CA ASN A 237 20.04 -30.57 5.89
C ASN A 237 19.80 -31.92 5.20
N GLU A 238 18.96 -31.97 4.16
CA GLU A 238 18.79 -33.13 3.28
C GLU A 238 20.13 -33.58 2.68
N ALA A 239 20.90 -32.65 2.11
CA ALA A 239 22.21 -32.96 1.54
C ALA A 239 23.18 -33.56 2.59
N LYS A 240 23.20 -33.03 3.82
CA LYS A 240 24.00 -33.60 4.93
C LYS A 240 23.48 -34.96 5.38
N THR A 241 22.17 -35.19 5.40
CA THR A 241 21.59 -36.50 5.74
C THR A 241 22.03 -37.54 4.72
N ILE A 242 21.98 -37.21 3.43
CA ILE A 242 22.46 -38.09 2.34
C ILE A 242 23.97 -38.37 2.48
N ASP A 243 24.77 -37.35 2.83
CA ASP A 243 26.22 -37.49 3.05
C ASP A 243 26.52 -38.48 4.20
N ILE A 244 25.82 -38.32 5.34
CA ILE A 244 25.91 -39.25 6.49
C ILE A 244 25.44 -40.66 6.12
N GLU A 245 24.40 -40.81 5.30
CA GLU A 245 23.95 -42.12 4.81
C GLU A 245 25.00 -42.77 3.90
N ILE A 246 25.65 -42.00 3.02
CA ILE A 246 26.74 -42.49 2.16
C ILE A 246 27.94 -42.93 3.01
N GLU A 247 28.38 -42.13 3.98
CA GLU A 247 29.46 -42.51 4.91
C GLU A 247 29.09 -43.76 5.74
N GLY A 248 27.84 -43.84 6.21
CA GLY A 248 27.32 -44.99 6.94
C GLY A 248 27.30 -46.28 6.10
N LEU A 249 26.88 -46.18 4.84
CA LEU A 249 26.92 -47.29 3.88
C LEU A 249 28.35 -47.68 3.53
N LEU A 250 29.25 -46.72 3.34
CA LEU A 250 30.67 -46.96 3.07
C LEU A 250 31.32 -47.71 4.25
N ASN A 251 31.15 -47.22 5.48
CA ASN A 251 31.65 -47.87 6.69
C ASN A 251 31.08 -49.30 6.83
N LYS A 252 29.77 -49.48 6.63
CA LYS A 252 29.15 -50.80 6.65
C LYS A 252 29.75 -51.74 5.59
N SER A 253 29.97 -51.25 4.37
CA SER A 253 30.56 -52.04 3.29
C SER A 253 32.00 -52.47 3.61
N LEU A 254 32.80 -51.57 4.21
CA LEU A 254 34.16 -51.86 4.65
C LEU A 254 34.16 -52.94 5.73
N VAL A 255 33.32 -52.83 6.77
CA VAL A 255 33.18 -53.86 7.81
C VAL A 255 32.82 -55.21 7.19
N THR A 256 31.80 -55.27 6.32
CA THR A 256 31.43 -56.53 5.66
C THR A 256 32.54 -57.11 4.77
N LEU A 257 33.40 -56.26 4.20
CA LEU A 257 34.56 -56.71 3.42
C LEU A 257 35.68 -57.28 4.32
N TYR A 258 35.88 -56.72 5.52
CA TYR A 258 36.80 -57.26 6.51
C TYR A 258 36.29 -58.58 7.10
N ASP A 259 34.99 -58.68 7.41
CA ASP A 259 34.37 -59.93 7.86
C ASP A 259 34.52 -61.02 6.79
N LEU A 260 34.14 -60.74 5.54
CA LEU A 260 34.25 -61.71 4.44
C LEU A 260 35.70 -62.10 4.13
N ARG A 261 36.67 -61.21 4.38
CA ARG A 261 38.09 -61.52 4.32
C ARG A 261 38.51 -62.45 5.46
N SER A 262 38.05 -62.19 6.68
CA SER A 262 38.29 -63.05 7.85
C SER A 262 37.72 -64.45 7.61
N ASP A 263 36.48 -64.55 7.10
CA ASP A 263 35.84 -65.81 6.71
C ASP A 263 36.68 -66.55 5.65
N MET A 264 37.22 -65.84 4.65
CA MET A 264 38.09 -66.44 3.63
C MET A 264 39.42 -66.94 4.23
N GLU A 265 39.99 -66.22 5.19
CA GLU A 265 41.20 -66.64 5.90
C GLU A 265 40.89 -67.86 6.81
N GLU A 266 39.74 -67.90 7.49
CA GLU A 266 39.28 -69.07 8.26
C GLU A 266 39.07 -70.29 7.37
N VAL A 267 38.37 -70.16 6.23
CA VAL A 267 38.17 -71.25 5.26
C VAL A 267 39.51 -71.78 4.72
N LYS A 268 40.49 -70.90 4.48
CA LYS A 268 41.86 -71.31 4.12
C LYS A 268 42.55 -72.09 5.24
N TRP A 269 42.41 -71.65 6.49
CA TRP A 269 42.96 -72.36 7.65
C TRP A 269 42.30 -73.72 7.89
N ASP A 270 40.98 -73.81 7.75
CA ASP A 270 40.23 -75.06 7.89
C ASP A 270 40.56 -76.05 6.75
N ASN A 271 40.66 -75.59 5.51
CA ASN A 271 41.13 -76.43 4.39
C ASN A 271 42.60 -76.90 4.59
N MET A 272 43.47 -76.03 5.13
CA MET A 272 44.84 -76.43 5.52
C MET A 272 44.83 -77.49 6.63
N ARG A 273 44.00 -77.34 7.67
CA ARG A 273 43.85 -78.34 8.74
C ARG A 273 43.33 -79.67 8.20
N LYS A 274 42.29 -79.63 7.35
CA LYS A 274 41.69 -80.82 6.72
C LYS A 274 42.68 -81.56 5.83
N SER A 275 43.44 -80.85 4.99
CA SER A 275 44.46 -81.46 4.12
C SER A 275 45.65 -82.02 4.89
N VAL A 276 46.10 -81.37 5.97
CA VAL A 276 47.12 -81.93 6.88
C VAL A 276 46.59 -83.18 7.60
N ALA A 277 45.34 -83.17 8.04
CA ALA A 277 44.71 -84.33 8.69
C ALA A 277 44.52 -85.53 7.73
N THR A 278 44.10 -85.31 6.49
CA THR A 278 43.99 -86.41 5.51
C THR A 278 45.36 -86.95 5.11
N LEU A 279 46.38 -86.09 4.97
CA LEU A 279 47.75 -86.53 4.68
C LEU A 279 48.35 -87.33 5.84
N SER A 280 48.13 -86.93 7.10
CA SER A 280 48.62 -87.67 8.27
C SER A 280 47.89 -89.02 8.43
N ALA A 281 46.57 -89.06 8.20
CA ALA A 281 45.82 -90.32 8.18
C ALA A 281 46.31 -91.27 7.07
N PHE A 282 46.59 -90.74 5.88
CA PHE A 282 47.16 -91.52 4.77
C PHE A 282 48.54 -92.09 5.12
N LEU A 283 49.40 -91.31 5.76
CA LEU A 283 50.71 -91.76 6.25
C LEU A 283 50.57 -92.92 7.27
N VAL A 284 49.65 -92.80 8.24
CA VAL A 284 49.37 -93.87 9.21
C VAL A 284 48.87 -95.14 8.53
N VAL A 285 48.00 -95.04 7.52
CA VAL A 285 47.52 -96.19 6.74
C VAL A 285 48.67 -96.85 5.97
N ILE A 286 49.62 -96.08 5.41
CA ILE A 286 50.81 -96.65 4.75
C ILE A 286 51.69 -97.39 5.76
N VAL A 287 51.98 -96.78 6.93
CA VAL A 287 52.81 -97.41 7.97
C VAL A 287 52.15 -98.71 8.45
N LEU A 288 50.86 -98.70 8.74
CA LEU A 288 50.11 -99.90 9.15
C LEU A 288 50.09 -100.96 8.03
N SER A 289 49.98 -100.54 6.76
CA SER A 289 50.07 -101.43 5.59
C SER A 289 51.49 -101.96 5.32
N MET A 290 52.53 -101.31 5.84
CA MET A 290 53.91 -101.81 5.80
C MET A 290 54.22 -102.75 6.96
N GLU A 291 53.64 -102.52 8.15
CA GLU A 291 53.64 -103.44 9.29
C GLU A 291 52.90 -104.75 8.95
N LEU A 292 51.71 -104.65 8.34
CA LEU A 292 50.92 -105.79 7.87
C LEU A 292 51.52 -106.51 6.64
N ARG A 293 52.71 -106.12 6.17
CA ARG A 293 53.52 -106.92 5.22
C ARG A 293 54.62 -107.67 5.99
N PRO A 294 54.44 -108.96 6.34
CA PRO A 294 55.51 -109.76 6.92
C PRO A 294 56.71 -109.78 5.96
N LYS A 295 57.88 -109.36 6.45
CA LYS A 295 59.06 -109.09 5.61
C LYS A 295 60.20 -110.05 5.91
N SER A 296 60.39 -111.04 5.04
CA SER A 296 61.51 -111.98 5.08
C SER A 296 62.79 -111.39 4.44
N LYS A 297 63.68 -110.91 5.32
CA LYS A 297 65.17 -110.85 5.34
C LYS A 297 66.04 -110.66 4.04
N PRO A 298 67.18 -109.92 4.09
CA PRO A 298 67.96 -109.52 2.88
C PRO A 298 69.43 -110.03 2.76
N ALA A 299 70.05 -109.76 1.58
CA ALA A 299 71.48 -109.46 1.30
C ALA A 299 72.53 -110.62 1.17
N PRO A 300 73.79 -110.39 0.67
CA PRO A 300 74.21 -109.86 -0.67
C PRO A 300 75.37 -110.69 -1.39
N PRO A 301 76.43 -110.18 -2.10
CA PRO A 301 76.84 -110.58 -3.49
C PRO A 301 78.34 -111.07 -3.59
N PRO A 302 79.19 -110.93 -4.67
CA PRO A 302 79.03 -110.50 -6.10
C PRO A 302 79.85 -111.25 -7.23
N ASN A 303 79.65 -110.82 -8.50
CA ASN A 303 80.60 -110.78 -9.66
C ASN A 303 80.97 -112.07 -10.48
N PRO A 304 81.47 -111.97 -11.75
CA PRO A 304 81.36 -110.88 -12.77
C PRO A 304 81.19 -111.30 -14.29
N THR A 305 80.94 -110.29 -15.16
CA THR A 305 81.35 -110.17 -16.63
C THR A 305 80.76 -111.08 -17.74
N PRO A 306 80.84 -110.72 -19.06
CA PRO A 306 80.94 -109.39 -19.73
C PRO A 306 80.08 -109.22 -21.03
N SER A 307 80.19 -108.04 -21.68
CA SER A 307 80.05 -107.80 -23.17
C SER A 307 78.64 -107.79 -23.82
N VAL A 308 78.30 -107.04 -24.88
CA VAL A 308 78.94 -105.94 -25.69
C VAL A 308 77.86 -105.23 -26.57
N VAL A 309 78.19 -104.10 -27.24
CA VAL A 309 77.49 -103.36 -28.34
C VAL A 309 76.72 -102.06 -27.99
N LEU A 310 77.16 -100.99 -28.68
CA LEU A 310 76.66 -99.59 -28.85
C LEU A 310 76.14 -99.46 -30.32
N PRO A 311 75.72 -98.31 -30.91
CA PRO A 311 75.10 -97.04 -30.45
C PRO A 311 73.74 -96.73 -31.15
N HIS A 312 73.09 -95.57 -30.87
CA HIS A 312 73.00 -94.40 -31.78
C HIS A 312 72.00 -93.34 -31.26
N ASP A 313 72.47 -92.09 -31.10
CA ASP A 313 71.71 -90.83 -30.89
C ASP A 313 71.11 -90.33 -32.25
N PRO A 314 70.49 -89.12 -32.49
CA PRO A 314 70.69 -87.84 -31.80
C PRO A 314 69.46 -86.95 -31.48
N GLN A 315 69.65 -86.07 -30.50
CA GLN A 315 69.07 -84.69 -30.34
C GLN A 315 69.30 -83.82 -31.62
N PRO A 316 68.72 -82.61 -31.83
CA PRO A 316 68.64 -81.44 -30.90
C PRO A 316 67.22 -80.78 -30.81
N ASP A 317 66.84 -80.11 -29.71
CA ASP A 317 67.10 -78.72 -29.27
C ASP A 317 66.46 -77.58 -30.10
N PHE A 318 65.54 -76.82 -29.47
CA PHE A 318 65.56 -75.35 -29.25
C PHE A 318 64.27 -74.95 -28.47
N GLU A 319 64.29 -74.15 -27.39
CA GLU A 319 64.41 -72.68 -27.33
C GLU A 319 63.47 -71.95 -28.32
N GLY A 320 62.67 -70.94 -27.95
CA GLY A 320 62.46 -70.26 -26.66
C GLY A 320 61.65 -68.96 -26.88
N SER A 321 61.30 -68.26 -25.78
CA SER A 321 60.89 -66.85 -25.68
C SER A 321 59.70 -66.28 -26.50
N GLU A 322 58.76 -65.64 -25.77
CA GLU A 322 58.13 -64.31 -26.03
C GLU A 322 57.43 -64.04 -27.39
N LYS A 323 56.32 -63.29 -27.49
CA LYS A 323 56.00 -62.03 -26.80
C LYS A 323 54.49 -61.67 -26.95
N MET A 324 54.08 -60.62 -26.22
CA MET A 324 52.79 -59.92 -26.25
C MET A 324 52.09 -59.79 -27.61
N GLU A 325 50.75 -59.74 -27.59
CA GLU A 325 50.04 -58.61 -28.21
C GLU A 325 48.70 -58.30 -27.51
N ASN A 326 48.37 -57.01 -27.40
CA ASN A 326 47.04 -56.53 -27.01
C ASN A 326 46.11 -56.62 -28.22
N LEU A 327 44.79 -56.77 -28.03
CA LEU A 327 43.81 -55.75 -28.50
C LEU A 327 42.35 -56.06 -28.11
N THR A 328 41.65 -54.98 -27.76
CA THR A 328 40.18 -54.76 -27.80
C THR A 328 39.28 -55.46 -26.78
#